data_AF-A0A9D4PFM7-F1
#
_entry.id   AF-A0A9D4PFM7-F1
#
_cell.length_a   1.000
_cell.length_b   1.000
_cell.length_c   1.000
_cell.angle_alpha   90.00
_cell.angle_beta   90.00
_cell.angle_gamma   90.00
#
_symmetry.space_group_name_H-M   'P 1'
#
loop_
_entity.id
_entity.type
_entity.pdbx_description
1 polymer ?
#
loop_
_entity_poly.entity_id
_entity_poly.type
_entity_poly.pdbx_seq_one_letter_code
_entity_poly.pdbx_strand_id
1 'polypeptide(L)'
;MSDTAGYDESCTDQWKDQLDMDKLCGPVSSQETCWLCENFTAWNQVMSALGLGLEESMPGMLLLRCSFDVKAESERLATTRQASFLASWLLFHHPCIQELIFVAIDGSDEERTSLAQQLLADNSYDRVRLGPWTEPYLRVLSPVLASCRSSVEQIFLPDIGELSLDSVTVLCNALASCKRVKHLIVAVRQEPDARVALLCDTLKNNRYIERLNIEIENADSAKEILCALTVNAAVTFLDITLRVTANEESTKAFSDMLSRNDAITSMSVWLEGEDAQHFLDSIAKAMARNKFIVSFISRVDCRIYVPYSILESVRRNKCSLNRAVERRVDRRGAECFELFVGRPCMMSQVSEVAGITDEEARLKVVAAEHLLREKYFVLTGIVRSSVVCWPAVATQIDALNSDCWQAIARYLRLNDVCFQ
;
A
#
# COMPACT_ATOMS: atom_id res chain seq x y z
N MET A 1 16.00 16.51 33.42
CA MET A 1 16.00 17.92 32.96
C MET A 1 16.62 17.90 31.58
N SER A 2 15.78 17.69 30.58
CA SER A 2 16.15 17.64 29.17
C SER A 2 16.24 19.08 28.66
N ASP A 3 17.43 19.47 28.19
CA ASP A 3 17.61 20.69 27.40
C ASP A 3 16.72 20.58 26.16
N THR A 4 15.61 21.31 26.18
CA THR A 4 14.79 21.57 24.99
C THR A 4 15.68 22.32 24.00
N ALA A 5 15.95 21.69 22.86
CA ALA A 5 16.63 22.31 21.73
C ALA A 5 16.02 23.70 21.49
N GLY A 6 16.88 24.72 21.34
CA GLY A 6 16.51 26.14 21.40
C GLY A 6 15.22 26.48 20.66
N TYR A 7 14.12 26.55 21.41
CA TYR A 7 12.86 27.11 20.96
C TYR A 7 13.08 28.61 20.80
N ASP A 8 12.90 29.12 19.57
CA ASP A 8 12.92 30.56 19.33
C ASP A 8 11.61 31.15 19.88
N GLU A 9 11.62 31.54 21.16
CA GLU A 9 10.47 32.12 21.86
C GLU A 9 9.87 33.32 21.11
N SER A 10 10.70 34.03 20.32
CA SER A 10 10.28 35.21 19.57
C SER A 10 9.19 34.93 18.52
N CYS A 11 9.09 33.70 18.00
CA CYS A 11 8.02 33.33 17.06
C CYS A 11 6.67 33.12 17.75
N THR A 12 6.65 32.76 19.04
CA THR A 12 5.40 32.48 19.77
C THR A 12 4.66 33.75 20.20
N ASP A 13 5.39 34.82 20.50
CA ASP A 13 4.83 36.07 21.03
C ASP A 13 3.85 36.74 20.06
N GLN A 14 3.98 36.49 18.76
CA GLN A 14 3.08 37.04 17.74
C GLN A 14 1.65 36.47 17.81
N TRP A 15 1.46 35.27 18.36
CA TRP A 15 0.17 34.58 18.35
C TRP A 15 -0.45 34.41 19.74
N LYS A 16 0.30 34.64 20.82
CA LYS A 16 -0.20 34.50 22.20
C LYS A 16 -1.47 35.30 22.49
N ASP A 17 -1.63 36.47 21.86
CA ASP A 17 -2.81 37.31 22.04
C ASP A 17 -4.06 36.79 21.29
N GLN A 18 -3.88 35.89 20.33
CA GLN A 18 -4.97 35.35 19.48
C GLN A 18 -5.25 33.87 19.74
N LEU A 19 -4.24 33.12 20.20
CA LEU A 19 -4.29 31.68 20.44
C LEU A 19 -3.75 31.39 21.84
N ASP A 20 -4.52 30.66 22.63
CA ASP A 20 -4.12 30.17 23.95
C ASP A 20 -3.16 28.97 23.80
N MET A 21 -1.91 29.26 23.42
CA MET A 21 -0.86 28.25 23.16
C MET A 21 -0.51 27.41 24.41
N ASP A 22 -0.89 27.89 25.60
CA ASP A 22 -0.65 27.19 26.87
C ASP A 22 -1.68 26.08 27.13
N LYS A 23 -2.81 26.09 26.40
CA LYS A 23 -3.82 25.03 26.50
C LYS A 23 -3.47 23.84 25.63
N LEU A 24 -3.18 22.73 26.31
CA LEU A 24 -2.91 21.44 25.67
C LEU A 24 -4.20 20.62 25.52
N CYS A 25 -4.30 19.87 24.43
CA CYS A 25 -5.37 18.89 24.29
C CYS A 25 -5.15 17.73 25.27
N GLY A 26 -6.20 17.33 26.00
CA GLY A 26 -6.19 16.11 26.79
C GLY A 26 -6.04 14.85 25.93
N PRO A 27 -5.73 13.69 26.53
CA PRO A 27 -5.65 12.43 25.81
C PRO A 27 -7.01 12.09 25.17
N VAL A 28 -6.96 11.60 23.93
CA VAL A 28 -8.09 11.29 23.02
C VAL A 28 -9.15 10.34 23.64
N SER A 29 -8.84 9.67 24.76
CA SER A 29 -9.73 8.73 25.44
C SER A 29 -10.78 9.37 26.36
N SER A 30 -10.72 10.68 26.60
CA SER A 30 -11.73 11.39 27.39
C SER A 30 -12.88 11.84 26.48
N GLN A 31 -14.13 11.69 26.92
CA GLN A 31 -15.34 12.16 26.21
C GLN A 31 -15.42 13.69 26.09
N GLU A 32 -14.36 14.41 26.49
CA GLU A 32 -14.27 15.86 26.41
C GLU A 32 -13.83 16.26 25.00
N THR A 33 -14.50 17.28 24.46
CA THR A 33 -14.21 17.85 23.15
C THR A 33 -12.78 18.40 23.13
N CYS A 34 -12.01 17.98 22.12
CA CYS A 34 -10.64 18.45 21.90
C CYS A 34 -10.61 19.99 21.83
N TRP A 35 -9.76 20.63 22.64
CA TRP A 35 -9.67 22.09 22.70
C TRP A 35 -9.40 22.74 21.33
N LEU A 36 -8.57 22.11 20.50
CA LEU A 36 -8.34 22.54 19.12
C LEU A 36 -9.63 22.47 18.28
N CYS A 37 -10.47 21.45 18.46
CA CYS A 37 -11.75 21.34 17.76
C CYS A 37 -12.74 22.43 18.20
N GLU A 38 -12.75 22.80 19.48
CA GLU A 38 -13.60 23.89 19.99
C GLU A 38 -13.19 25.26 19.43
N ASN A 39 -11.90 25.44 19.14
CA ASN A 39 -11.32 26.70 18.68
C ASN A 39 -10.92 26.67 17.21
N PHE A 40 -11.48 25.72 16.45
CA PHE A 40 -11.09 25.40 15.08
C PHE A 40 -11.13 26.62 14.15
N THR A 41 -12.15 27.47 14.27
CA THR A 41 -12.29 28.69 13.46
C THR A 41 -11.20 29.72 13.75
N ALA A 42 -10.87 29.94 15.03
CA ALA A 42 -9.84 30.90 15.43
C ALA A 42 -8.46 30.44 14.97
N TRP A 43 -8.15 29.15 15.18
CA TRP A 43 -6.93 28.52 14.69
C TRP A 43 -6.79 28.66 13.18
N ASN A 44 -7.81 28.28 12.41
CA ASN A 44 -7.78 28.39 10.96
C ASN A 44 -7.64 29.83 10.47
N GLN A 45 -8.20 30.80 11.19
CA GLN A 45 -8.01 32.21 10.85
C GLN A 45 -6.54 32.62 10.95
N VAL A 46 -5.83 32.25 12.04
CA VAL A 46 -4.40 32.55 12.21
C VAL A 46 -3.55 31.74 11.23
N MET A 47 -3.80 30.44 11.12
CA MET A 47 -3.03 29.53 10.29
C MET A 47 -3.18 29.82 8.79
N SER A 48 -4.34 30.32 8.35
CA SER A 48 -4.55 30.69 6.94
C SER A 48 -3.57 31.77 6.47
N ALA A 49 -3.13 32.66 7.37
CA ALA A 49 -2.11 33.66 7.06
C ALA A 49 -0.74 33.02 6.78
N LEU A 50 -0.51 31.81 7.29
CA LEU A 50 0.71 31.01 7.11
C LEU A 50 0.57 29.93 6.03
N GLY A 51 -0.57 29.85 5.34
CA GLY A 51 -0.87 28.75 4.42
C GLY A 51 -1.09 27.41 5.12
N LEU A 52 -1.47 27.43 6.40
CA LEU A 52 -1.84 26.25 7.18
C LEU A 52 -3.36 26.21 7.40
N GLY A 53 -3.91 25.01 7.59
CA GLY A 53 -5.31 24.83 7.95
C GLY A 53 -5.55 23.49 8.61
N LEU A 54 -6.30 23.46 9.69
CA LEU A 54 -6.83 22.25 10.29
C LEU A 54 -8.08 21.82 9.54
N GLU A 55 -8.24 20.52 9.36
CA GLU A 55 -9.43 19.85 8.85
C GLU A 55 -9.80 18.72 9.79
N GLU A 56 -11.08 18.60 10.16
CA GLU A 56 -11.55 17.43 10.91
C GLU A 56 -11.94 16.32 9.92
N SER A 57 -11.15 15.25 9.87
CA SER A 57 -11.42 14.13 8.94
C SER A 57 -12.52 13.21 9.44
N MET A 58 -12.59 13.03 10.76
CA MET A 58 -13.64 12.35 11.51
C MET A 58 -13.77 13.04 12.87
N PRO A 59 -14.90 12.90 13.59
CA PRO A 59 -15.07 13.50 14.91
C PRO A 59 -13.89 13.21 15.85
N GLY A 60 -13.19 14.26 16.28
CA GLY A 60 -12.03 14.19 17.17
C GLY A 60 -10.68 13.89 16.49
N MET A 61 -10.62 13.81 15.15
CA MET A 61 -9.39 13.54 14.40
C MET A 61 -9.05 14.68 13.45
N LEU A 62 -8.00 15.41 13.80
CA LEU A 62 -7.55 16.57 13.05
C LEU A 62 -6.43 16.21 12.06
N LEU A 63 -6.55 16.77 10.86
CA LEU A 63 -5.53 16.83 9.83
C LEU A 63 -4.99 18.25 9.79
N LEU A 64 -3.68 18.43 9.79
CA LEU A 64 -3.08 19.72 9.48
C LEU A 64 -2.71 19.73 8.00
N ARG A 65 -3.38 20.57 7.21
CA ARG A 65 -3.06 20.83 5.81
C ARG A 65 -2.12 22.02 5.68
N CYS A 66 -1.19 21.88 4.76
CA CYS A 66 -0.34 22.98 4.34
C CYS A 66 -0.51 23.24 2.84
N SER A 67 -0.96 24.45 2.50
CA SER A 67 -1.04 25.00 1.15
C SER A 67 -0.37 26.36 1.13
N PHE A 68 0.85 26.42 0.62
CA PHE A 68 1.50 27.70 0.36
C PHE A 68 0.96 28.25 -0.96
N ASP A 69 -0.08 29.09 -0.90
CA ASP A 69 -0.49 29.90 -2.05
C ASP A 69 0.33 31.20 -2.04
N VAL A 70 0.87 31.56 -3.20
CA VAL A 70 2.08 32.39 -3.28
C VAL A 70 1.78 33.88 -3.08
N LYS A 71 2.34 34.48 -2.01
CA LYS A 71 2.66 35.92 -1.92
C LYS A 71 4.13 36.19 -2.28
N ALA A 72 4.51 37.46 -2.39
CA ALA A 72 5.84 37.93 -2.84
C ALA A 72 7.03 37.27 -2.09
N GLU A 73 8.15 37.09 -2.79
CA GLU A 73 9.28 36.23 -2.37
C GLU A 73 9.96 36.62 -1.04
N SER A 74 9.97 37.90 -0.67
CA SER A 74 10.53 38.36 0.61
C SER A 74 9.65 38.05 1.82
N GLU A 75 8.33 37.93 1.67
CA GLU A 75 7.41 37.54 2.76
C GLU A 75 7.39 36.03 2.97
N ARG A 76 7.82 35.25 1.97
CA ARG A 76 7.82 33.78 2.03
C ARG A 76 8.71 33.22 3.13
N LEU A 77 9.98 33.65 3.22
CA LEU A 77 10.97 33.06 4.14
C LEU A 77 10.55 33.13 5.62
N ALA A 78 10.03 34.28 6.05
CA ALA A 78 9.55 34.44 7.42
C ALA A 78 8.31 33.58 7.67
N THR A 79 7.38 33.56 6.70
CA THR A 79 6.14 32.79 6.76
C THR A 79 6.41 31.28 6.79
N THR A 80 7.34 30.77 5.99
CA THR A 80 7.69 29.33 5.95
C THR A 80 8.30 28.85 7.25
N ARG A 81 9.21 29.64 7.85
CA ARG A 81 9.80 29.30 9.15
C ARG A 81 8.74 29.26 10.25
N GLN A 82 7.87 30.28 10.28
CA GLN A 82 6.74 30.33 11.21
C GLN A 82 5.77 29.18 11.01
N ALA A 83 5.43 28.83 9.77
CA ALA A 83 4.58 27.69 9.44
C ALA A 83 5.22 26.36 9.87
N SER A 84 6.51 26.18 9.60
CA SER A 84 7.26 24.97 9.97
C SER A 84 7.31 24.79 11.47
N PHE A 85 7.62 25.88 12.20
CA PHE A 85 7.60 25.90 13.65
C PHE A 85 6.22 25.56 14.20
N LEU A 86 5.17 26.24 13.72
CA LEU A 86 3.82 26.03 14.20
C LEU A 86 3.33 24.61 13.92
N ALA A 87 3.65 24.05 12.75
CA ALA A 87 3.30 22.68 12.40
C ALA A 87 3.99 21.64 13.30
N SER A 88 5.30 21.79 13.54
CA SER A 88 6.03 20.91 14.46
C SER A 88 5.51 21.07 15.90
N TRP A 89 5.29 22.30 16.37
CA TRP A 89 4.75 22.57 17.70
C TRP A 89 3.37 21.94 17.88
N LEU A 90 2.47 22.12 16.90
CA LEU A 90 1.13 21.54 16.91
C LEU A 90 1.19 20.02 16.98
N LEU A 91 2.06 19.39 16.17
CA LEU A 91 2.25 17.94 16.25
C LEU A 91 2.76 17.52 17.63
N PHE A 92 3.78 18.18 18.16
CA PHE A 92 4.39 17.81 19.44
C PHE A 92 3.42 17.97 20.63
N HIS A 93 2.69 19.09 20.70
CA HIS A 93 1.83 19.43 21.84
C HIS A 93 0.39 18.93 21.74
N HIS A 94 -0.08 18.58 20.53
CA HIS A 94 -1.46 18.14 20.32
C HIS A 94 -1.53 16.75 19.67
N PRO A 95 -1.54 15.67 20.49
CA PRO A 95 -1.67 14.29 20.02
C PRO A 95 -2.96 13.98 19.24
N CYS A 96 -3.98 14.84 19.35
CA CYS A 96 -5.23 14.74 18.59
C CYS A 96 -5.04 15.00 17.08
N ILE A 97 -3.94 15.65 16.68
CA ILE A 97 -3.60 15.80 15.25
C ILE A 97 -2.96 14.50 14.79
N GLN A 98 -3.68 13.65 14.08
CA GLN A 98 -3.13 12.34 13.72
C GLN A 98 -2.20 12.43 12.52
N GLU A 99 -2.41 13.42 11.66
CA GLU A 99 -1.73 13.49 10.39
C GLU A 99 -1.49 14.95 9.98
N LEU A 100 -0.29 15.23 9.49
CA LEU A 100 0.10 16.46 8.83
C LEU A 100 0.27 16.16 7.34
N ILE A 101 -0.59 16.73 6.51
CA ILE A 101 -0.62 16.57 5.07
C ILE A 101 -0.07 17.82 4.41
N PHE A 102 1.05 17.69 3.72
CA PHE A 102 1.56 18.76 2.87
C PHE A 102 1.09 18.54 1.44
N VAL A 103 0.18 19.38 0.95
CA VAL A 103 -0.41 19.21 -0.38
C VAL A 103 0.53 19.75 -1.47
N ALA A 104 1.17 20.88 -1.20
CA ALA A 104 2.24 21.46 -2.03
C ALA A 104 3.14 22.29 -1.12
N ILE A 105 4.42 21.90 -1.02
CA ILE A 105 5.42 22.69 -0.29
C ILE A 105 6.22 23.48 -1.30
N ASP A 106 5.83 24.72 -1.54
CA ASP A 106 6.75 25.69 -2.13
C ASP A 106 7.72 26.13 -1.03
N GLY A 107 9.00 25.88 -1.24
CA GLY A 107 10.03 26.19 -0.25
C GLY A 107 11.41 25.87 -0.81
N SER A 108 12.40 26.64 -0.37
CA SER A 108 13.80 26.39 -0.66
C SER A 108 14.25 25.05 -0.04
N ASP A 109 15.32 24.46 -0.59
CA ASP A 109 15.89 23.23 -0.05
C ASP A 109 16.35 23.37 1.40
N GLU A 110 16.80 24.56 1.81
CA GLU A 110 17.18 24.87 3.20
C GLU A 110 15.98 24.81 4.15
N GLU A 111 14.84 25.42 3.78
CA GLU A 111 13.62 25.40 4.59
C GLU A 111 13.09 23.96 4.73
N ARG A 112 13.06 23.22 3.62
CA ARG A 112 12.65 21.81 3.61
C ARG A 112 13.58 20.96 4.47
N THR A 113 14.89 21.20 4.42
CA THR A 113 15.87 20.52 5.26
C THR A 113 15.67 20.85 6.75
N SER A 114 15.43 22.11 7.09
CA SER A 114 15.19 22.54 8.46
C SER A 114 13.93 21.89 9.03
N LEU A 115 12.83 21.90 8.27
CA LEU A 115 11.58 21.25 8.66
C LEU A 115 11.79 19.74 8.84
N ALA A 116 12.49 19.09 7.91
CA ALA A 116 12.83 17.67 8.02
C ALA A 116 13.61 17.36 9.32
N GLN A 117 14.63 18.15 9.63
CA GLN A 117 15.41 17.98 10.86
C GLN A 117 14.57 18.21 12.12
N GLN A 118 13.67 19.19 12.10
CA GLN A 118 12.78 19.47 13.22
C GLN A 118 11.79 18.32 13.45
N LEU A 119 11.15 17.83 12.39
CA LEU A 119 10.28 16.65 12.46
C LEU A 119 11.02 15.40 12.95
N LEU A 120 12.33 15.28 12.66
CA LEU A 120 13.18 14.21 13.19
C LEU A 120 13.37 14.36 14.69
N ALA A 121 13.76 15.56 15.13
CA ALA A 121 14.02 15.87 16.53
C ALA A 121 12.78 15.61 17.40
N ASP A 122 11.60 15.97 16.88
CA ASP A 122 10.32 15.81 17.58
C ASP A 122 9.72 14.40 17.43
N ASN A 123 10.41 13.48 16.76
CA ASN A 123 9.94 12.12 16.46
C ASN A 123 8.53 12.09 15.85
N SER A 124 8.19 13.09 15.03
CA SER A 124 6.83 13.34 14.53
C SER A 124 6.65 12.97 13.05
N TYR A 125 7.70 12.49 12.37
CA TYR A 125 7.64 12.00 10.97
C TYR A 125 6.57 10.97 10.70
N ASP A 126 6.27 10.22 11.74
CA ASP A 126 5.37 9.12 11.81
C ASP A 126 3.91 9.60 11.51
N ARG A 127 3.62 10.87 11.80
CA ARG A 127 2.35 11.56 11.53
C ARG A 127 2.39 12.43 10.28
N VAL A 128 3.45 12.40 9.48
CA VAL A 128 3.59 13.31 8.33
C VAL A 128 3.37 12.58 7.01
N ARG A 129 2.36 13.01 6.26
CA ARG A 129 2.19 12.68 4.84
C ARG A 129 2.62 13.87 3.99
N LEU A 130 3.87 13.83 3.53
CA LEU A 130 4.30 14.77 2.50
C LEU A 130 3.65 14.37 1.17
N GLY A 131 3.17 15.37 0.42
CA GLY A 131 2.85 15.24 -1.00
C GLY A 131 4.12 14.82 -1.74
N PRO A 132 4.91 15.72 -2.33
CA PRO A 132 6.16 15.31 -2.95
C PRO A 132 7.31 15.13 -1.94
N TRP A 133 7.89 13.92 -1.82
CA TRP A 133 9.17 13.72 -1.14
C TRP A 133 10.32 14.13 -2.07
N THR A 134 10.81 15.35 -1.90
CA THR A 134 11.96 15.91 -2.65
C THR A 134 13.29 15.52 -2.03
N GLU A 135 14.38 15.78 -2.76
CA GLU A 135 15.77 15.46 -2.37
C GLU A 135 16.14 15.88 -0.92
N PRO A 136 15.85 17.10 -0.44
CA PRO A 136 16.10 17.49 0.97
C PRO A 136 15.46 16.56 2.00
N TYR A 137 14.20 16.18 1.79
CA TYR A 137 13.48 15.33 2.74
C TYR A 137 14.01 13.91 2.73
N LEU A 138 14.36 13.38 1.55
CA LEU A 138 14.85 12.01 1.42
C LEU A 138 16.19 11.79 2.13
N ARG A 139 17.07 12.80 2.15
CA ARG A 139 18.35 12.71 2.86
C ARG A 139 18.18 12.51 4.37
N VAL A 140 17.17 13.15 4.96
CA VAL A 140 16.86 13.02 6.40
C VAL A 140 16.00 11.78 6.66
N LEU A 141 15.05 11.48 5.77
CA LEU A 141 14.10 10.37 5.94
C LEU A 141 14.77 9.00 5.80
N SER A 142 15.68 8.83 4.83
CA SER A 142 16.19 7.49 4.50
C SER A 142 16.89 6.78 5.67
N PRO A 143 17.74 7.45 6.48
CA PRO A 143 18.29 6.85 7.70
C PRO A 143 17.21 6.45 8.72
N VAL A 144 16.14 7.24 8.82
CA VAL A 144 15.01 6.97 9.73
C VAL A 144 14.26 5.73 9.29
N LEU A 145 13.97 5.61 7.99
CA LEU A 145 13.35 4.41 7.41
C LEU A 145 14.20 3.17 7.61
N ALA A 146 15.51 3.28 7.38
CA ALA A 146 16.46 2.17 7.57
C ALA A 146 16.52 1.71 9.03
N SER A 147 16.36 2.64 9.99
CA SER A 147 16.32 2.30 11.42
C SER A 147 15.02 1.62 11.85
N CYS A 148 14.00 1.55 10.99
CA CYS A 148 12.66 1.05 11.28
C CYS A 148 11.96 1.73 12.48
N ARG A 149 12.41 2.92 12.89
CA ARG A 149 11.84 3.68 14.02
C ARG A 149 10.63 4.51 13.63
N SER A 150 10.53 4.95 12.38
CA SER A 150 9.38 5.74 11.90
C SER A 150 8.10 4.92 11.83
N SER A 151 6.93 5.58 11.88
CA SER A 151 5.63 5.00 11.51
C SER A 151 5.18 5.34 10.09
N VAL A 152 6.09 5.83 9.26
CA VAL A 152 5.81 6.16 7.86
C VAL A 152 5.38 4.89 7.12
N GLU A 153 4.09 4.84 6.75
CA GLU A 153 3.50 3.75 5.98
C GLU A 153 3.46 4.03 4.47
N GLN A 154 3.56 5.31 4.09
CA GLN A 154 3.41 5.77 2.72
C GLN A 154 4.54 6.71 2.30
N ILE A 155 5.06 6.50 1.08
CA ILE A 155 6.04 7.36 0.44
C ILE A 155 5.52 7.78 -0.93
N PHE A 156 5.65 9.06 -1.28
CA PHE A 156 5.28 9.60 -2.59
C PHE A 156 6.45 10.34 -3.27
N LEU A 157 6.91 9.78 -4.39
CA LEU A 157 7.99 10.33 -5.22
C LEU A 157 7.38 10.95 -6.48
N PRO A 158 7.30 12.29 -6.60
CA PRO A 158 6.57 12.97 -7.67
C PRO A 158 7.22 12.84 -9.05
N ASP A 159 8.54 12.61 -9.08
CA ASP A 159 9.32 12.18 -10.22
C ASP A 159 10.63 11.58 -9.71
N ILE A 160 10.90 10.33 -10.03
CA ILE A 160 12.20 9.74 -9.66
C ILE A 160 13.37 10.38 -10.44
N GLY A 161 13.09 11.02 -11.58
CA GLY A 161 14.11 11.66 -12.40
C GLY A 161 14.68 12.96 -11.88
N GLU A 162 13.90 13.67 -11.06
CA GLU A 162 14.33 14.89 -10.37
C GLU A 162 15.26 14.60 -9.18
N LEU A 163 15.33 13.35 -8.73
CA LEU A 163 16.15 12.93 -7.61
C LEU A 163 17.56 12.57 -8.06
N SER A 164 18.54 12.84 -7.18
CA SER A 164 19.90 12.37 -7.40
C SER A 164 19.98 10.84 -7.31
N LEU A 165 20.90 10.24 -8.06
CA LEU A 165 21.13 8.80 -8.01
C LEU A 165 21.49 8.32 -6.60
N ASP A 166 22.26 9.10 -5.85
CA ASP A 166 22.65 8.78 -4.48
C ASP A 166 21.41 8.72 -3.55
N SER A 167 20.52 9.70 -3.63
CA SER A 167 19.30 9.71 -2.81
C SER A 167 18.35 8.57 -3.16
N VAL A 168 18.18 8.25 -4.45
CA VAL A 168 17.40 7.07 -4.88
C VAL A 168 18.04 5.79 -4.33
N THR A 169 19.37 5.67 -4.40
CA THR A 169 20.10 4.50 -3.87
C THR A 169 19.87 4.33 -2.37
N VAL A 170 20.05 5.39 -1.58
CA VAL A 170 19.87 5.34 -0.12
C VAL A 170 18.41 5.03 0.24
N LEU A 171 17.45 5.62 -0.46
CA LEU A 171 16.02 5.35 -0.26
C LEU A 171 15.67 3.89 -0.58
N CYS A 172 16.10 3.38 -1.73
CA CYS A 172 15.87 2.00 -2.17
C CYS A 172 16.44 0.99 -1.15
N ASN A 173 17.64 1.25 -0.63
CA ASN A 173 18.24 0.43 0.43
C ASN A 173 17.43 0.48 1.74
N ALA A 174 16.94 1.66 2.12
CA ALA A 174 16.09 1.82 3.28
C ALA A 174 14.75 1.06 3.11
N LEU A 175 14.11 1.19 1.94
CA LEU A 175 12.87 0.49 1.60
C LEU A 175 13.00 -1.03 1.63
N ALA A 176 14.13 -1.58 1.18
CA ALA A 176 14.38 -3.02 1.20
C ALA A 176 14.34 -3.63 2.62
N SER A 177 14.68 -2.84 3.63
CA SER A 177 14.70 -3.29 5.04
C SER A 177 13.49 -2.81 5.86
N CYS A 178 12.80 -1.76 5.41
CA CYS A 178 11.70 -1.15 6.14
C CYS A 178 10.41 -1.97 6.04
N LYS A 179 9.97 -2.53 7.18
CA LYS A 179 8.74 -3.34 7.26
C LYS A 179 7.44 -2.52 7.30
N ARG A 180 7.56 -1.23 7.60
CA ARG A 180 6.43 -0.35 7.90
C ARG A 180 5.89 0.38 6.67
N VAL A 181 6.74 0.68 5.68
CA VAL A 181 6.28 1.26 4.43
C VAL A 181 5.52 0.21 3.64
N LYS A 182 4.20 0.40 3.52
CA LYS A 182 3.26 -0.46 2.82
C LYS A 182 2.79 0.13 1.49
N HIS A 183 2.87 1.44 1.33
CA HIS A 183 2.36 2.14 0.16
C HIS A 183 3.46 2.99 -0.49
N LEU A 184 3.78 2.69 -1.75
CA LEU A 184 4.69 3.49 -2.55
C LEU A 184 3.91 4.15 -3.69
N ILE A 185 4.04 5.46 -3.81
CA ILE A 185 3.56 6.25 -4.94
C ILE A 185 4.80 6.80 -5.67
N VAL A 186 4.91 6.59 -6.97
CA VAL A 186 6.08 7.05 -7.75
C VAL A 186 5.69 7.46 -9.16
N ALA A 187 6.19 8.59 -9.65
CA ALA A 187 6.14 8.91 -11.07
C ALA A 187 7.50 8.69 -11.74
N VAL A 188 7.46 8.24 -12.99
CA VAL A 188 8.63 7.95 -13.82
C VAL A 188 8.41 8.58 -15.19
N ARG A 189 8.96 9.79 -15.38
CA ARG A 189 8.78 10.55 -16.64
C ARG A 189 9.90 10.36 -17.65
N GLN A 190 11.07 9.96 -17.19
CA GLN A 190 12.28 9.85 -17.99
C GLN A 190 12.47 8.44 -18.61
N GLU A 191 13.39 8.36 -19.58
CA GLU A 191 13.90 7.10 -20.12
C GLU A 191 14.56 6.24 -19.04
N PRO A 192 14.65 4.91 -19.25
CA PRO A 192 15.33 4.02 -18.32
C PRO A 192 16.76 4.45 -18.06
N ASP A 193 17.10 4.56 -16.78
CA ASP A 193 18.43 4.88 -16.33
C ASP A 193 18.75 4.12 -15.03
N ALA A 194 19.87 4.46 -14.40
CA ALA A 194 20.28 3.83 -13.14
C ALA A 194 19.24 3.97 -12.01
N ARG A 195 18.42 5.03 -12.01
CA ARG A 195 17.38 5.25 -10.98
C ARG A 195 16.19 4.33 -11.20
N VAL A 196 15.74 4.19 -12.45
CA VAL A 196 14.69 3.23 -12.83
C VAL A 196 15.16 1.79 -12.53
N ALA A 197 16.42 1.45 -12.85
CA ALA A 197 16.99 0.15 -12.54
C ALA A 197 16.99 -0.15 -11.03
N LEU A 198 17.40 0.82 -10.19
CA LEU A 198 17.35 0.69 -8.72
C LEU A 198 15.92 0.52 -8.20
N LEU A 199 14.96 1.26 -8.74
CA LEU A 199 13.54 1.10 -8.40
C LEU A 199 13.06 -0.32 -8.77
N CYS A 200 13.36 -0.79 -9.98
CA CYS A 200 13.04 -2.14 -10.43
C CYS A 200 13.63 -3.21 -9.52
N ASP A 201 14.90 -3.10 -9.13
CA ASP A 201 15.54 -4.06 -8.23
C ASP A 201 14.96 -4.00 -6.82
N THR A 202 14.60 -2.81 -6.35
CA THR A 202 13.88 -2.64 -5.09
C THR A 202 12.53 -3.35 -5.16
N LEU A 203 11.75 -3.13 -6.21
CA LEU A 203 10.45 -3.78 -6.39
C LEU A 203 10.61 -5.30 -6.46
N LYS A 204 11.57 -5.86 -7.20
CA LYS A 204 11.78 -7.32 -7.26
C LYS A 204 12.02 -7.94 -5.87
N ASN A 205 12.80 -7.24 -5.03
CA ASN A 205 13.29 -7.79 -3.77
C ASN A 205 12.45 -7.38 -2.54
N ASN A 206 11.62 -6.35 -2.66
CA ASN A 206 10.83 -5.84 -1.55
C ASN A 206 9.71 -6.82 -1.17
N ARG A 207 9.56 -7.07 0.14
CA ARG A 207 8.58 -8.01 0.72
C ARG A 207 7.48 -7.33 1.55
N TYR A 208 7.47 -6.00 1.58
CA TYR A 208 6.67 -5.23 2.53
C TYR A 208 5.73 -4.23 1.87
N ILE A 209 6.07 -3.69 0.69
CA ILE A 209 5.24 -2.79 -0.09
C ILE A 209 4.08 -3.61 -0.67
N GLU A 210 2.88 -3.33 -0.18
CA GLU A 210 1.64 -4.02 -0.54
C GLU A 210 0.83 -3.23 -1.57
N ARG A 211 0.97 -1.89 -1.57
CA ARG A 211 0.29 -0.98 -2.49
C ARG A 211 1.32 -0.20 -3.30
N LEU A 212 1.19 -0.25 -4.62
CA LEU A 212 1.99 0.55 -5.55
C LEU A 212 1.06 1.41 -6.40
N ASN A 213 1.26 2.73 -6.37
CA ASN A 213 0.70 3.66 -7.35
C ASN A 213 1.86 4.17 -8.22
N ILE A 214 1.79 3.94 -9.51
CA ILE A 214 2.87 4.29 -10.42
C ILE A 214 2.36 5.01 -11.66
N GLU A 215 2.93 6.18 -11.91
CA GLU A 215 2.69 6.97 -13.12
C GLU A 215 3.91 6.86 -14.03
N ILE A 216 3.70 6.51 -15.30
CA ILE A 216 4.79 6.23 -16.24
C ILE A 216 4.53 6.99 -17.54
N GLU A 217 5.46 7.87 -17.90
CA GLU A 217 5.43 8.67 -19.14
C GLU A 217 6.47 8.23 -20.17
N ASN A 218 7.16 7.10 -19.94
CA ASN A 218 8.06 6.47 -20.91
C ASN A 218 7.78 4.97 -21.09
N ALA A 219 7.69 4.50 -22.35
CA ALA A 219 7.32 3.11 -22.67
C ALA A 219 8.39 2.09 -22.29
N ASP A 220 9.68 2.44 -22.40
CA ASP A 220 10.78 1.54 -22.03
C ASP A 220 10.90 1.44 -20.50
N SER A 221 10.69 2.54 -19.78
CA SER A 221 10.58 2.54 -18.32
C SER A 221 9.41 1.67 -17.87
N ALA A 222 8.26 1.77 -18.56
CA ALA A 222 7.11 0.91 -18.29
C ALA A 222 7.46 -0.57 -18.45
N LYS A 223 8.14 -0.95 -19.54
CA LYS A 223 8.59 -2.33 -19.78
C LYS A 223 9.46 -2.85 -18.64
N GLU A 224 10.46 -2.10 -18.17
CA GLU A 224 11.35 -2.54 -17.09
C GLU A 224 10.62 -2.74 -15.76
N ILE A 225 9.77 -1.78 -15.40
CA ILE A 225 8.97 -1.83 -14.18
C ILE A 225 8.00 -3.00 -14.21
N LEU A 226 7.31 -3.24 -15.34
CA LEU A 226 6.40 -4.38 -15.49
C LEU A 226 7.14 -5.72 -15.40
N CYS A 227 8.36 -5.80 -15.94
CA CYS A 227 9.23 -6.96 -15.76
C CYS A 227 9.58 -7.18 -14.28
N ALA A 228 9.89 -6.12 -13.53
CA ALA A 228 10.14 -6.22 -12.10
C ALA A 228 8.91 -6.69 -11.32
N LEU A 229 7.74 -6.15 -11.64
CA LEU A 229 6.47 -6.54 -11.02
C LEU A 229 6.07 -7.98 -11.34
N THR A 230 6.49 -8.53 -12.48
CA THR A 230 6.21 -9.93 -12.86
C THR A 230 6.67 -10.93 -11.80
N VAL A 231 7.77 -10.64 -11.09
CA VAL A 231 8.36 -11.51 -10.06
C VAL A 231 8.13 -11.01 -8.64
N ASN A 232 7.53 -9.83 -8.48
CA ASN A 232 7.21 -9.28 -7.16
C ASN A 232 6.07 -10.08 -6.50
N ALA A 233 6.29 -10.51 -5.26
CA ALA A 233 5.34 -11.31 -4.49
C ALA A 233 4.61 -10.53 -3.38
N ALA A 234 4.89 -9.23 -3.23
CA ALA A 234 4.41 -8.42 -2.11
C ALA A 234 3.28 -7.45 -2.48
N VAL A 235 3.35 -6.86 -3.68
CA VAL A 235 2.36 -5.90 -4.17
C VAL A 235 1.07 -6.64 -4.48
N THR A 236 0.02 -6.32 -3.73
CA THR A 236 -1.32 -6.88 -3.88
C THR A 236 -2.30 -5.90 -4.52
N PHE A 237 -2.02 -4.61 -4.42
CA PHE A 237 -2.77 -3.52 -5.02
C PHE A 237 -1.86 -2.71 -5.95
N LEU A 238 -2.22 -2.64 -7.23
CA LEU A 238 -1.50 -1.87 -8.23
C LEU A 238 -2.42 -0.82 -8.85
N ASP A 239 -2.09 0.45 -8.71
CA ASP A 239 -2.66 1.54 -9.50
C ASP A 239 -1.59 1.99 -10.49
N ILE A 240 -1.86 1.91 -11.79
CA ILE A 240 -0.89 2.23 -12.82
C ILE A 240 -1.49 3.22 -13.81
N THR A 241 -0.83 4.37 -13.96
CA THR A 241 -1.15 5.38 -14.97
C THR A 241 -0.09 5.34 -16.05
N LEU A 242 -0.49 4.98 -17.26
CA LEU A 242 0.36 5.00 -18.45
C LEU A 242 -0.05 6.20 -19.31
N ARG A 243 0.79 7.24 -19.34
CA ARG A 243 0.59 8.42 -20.20
C ARG A 243 1.20 8.27 -21.60
N VAL A 244 1.83 7.12 -21.86
CA VAL A 244 2.51 6.84 -23.12
C VAL A 244 1.61 6.15 -24.13
N THR A 245 1.89 6.40 -25.41
CA THR A 245 1.54 5.46 -26.47
C THR A 245 2.24 4.14 -26.19
N ALA A 246 1.47 3.15 -25.72
CA ALA A 246 2.01 1.85 -25.39
C ALA A 246 2.60 1.19 -26.64
N ASN A 247 3.93 1.03 -26.67
CA ASN A 247 4.58 0.26 -27.73
C ASN A 247 4.31 -1.24 -27.55
N GLU A 248 4.65 -2.05 -28.56
CA GLU A 248 4.44 -3.49 -28.53
C GLU A 248 5.18 -4.16 -27.35
N GLU A 249 6.38 -3.66 -27.02
CA GLU A 249 7.22 -4.25 -25.96
C GLU A 249 6.63 -4.02 -24.56
N SER A 250 6.19 -2.81 -24.25
CA SER A 250 5.52 -2.49 -22.98
C SER A 250 4.17 -3.19 -22.86
N THR A 251 3.40 -3.29 -23.95
CA THR A 251 2.16 -4.07 -24.02
C THR A 251 2.39 -5.55 -23.71
N LYS A 252 3.45 -6.12 -24.29
CA LYS A 252 3.87 -7.50 -24.02
C LYS A 252 4.32 -7.69 -22.59
N ALA A 253 5.15 -6.78 -22.06
CA ALA A 253 5.59 -6.82 -20.66
C ALA A 253 4.41 -6.75 -19.69
N PHE A 254 3.41 -5.91 -19.96
CA PHE A 254 2.18 -5.85 -19.16
C PHE A 254 1.42 -7.17 -19.21
N SER A 255 1.26 -7.74 -20.41
CA SER A 255 0.56 -9.01 -20.61
C SER A 255 1.28 -10.18 -19.91
N ASP A 256 2.61 -10.19 -19.94
CA ASP A 256 3.44 -11.18 -19.24
C ASP A 256 3.32 -11.02 -17.72
N MET A 257 3.38 -9.79 -17.22
CA MET A 257 3.17 -9.48 -15.80
C MET A 257 1.81 -9.97 -15.33
N LEU A 258 0.73 -9.64 -16.03
CA LEU A 258 -0.61 -10.11 -15.70
C LEU A 258 -0.72 -11.64 -15.73
N SER A 259 -0.11 -12.29 -16.70
CA SER A 259 -0.25 -13.74 -16.85
C SER A 259 0.51 -14.54 -15.78
N ARG A 260 1.58 -13.96 -15.21
CA ARG A 260 2.51 -14.68 -14.32
C ARG A 260 2.48 -14.20 -12.88
N ASN A 261 2.16 -12.92 -12.63
CA ASN A 261 2.06 -12.41 -11.28
C ASN A 261 0.82 -12.97 -10.59
N ASP A 262 1.01 -13.57 -9.42
CA ASP A 262 -0.04 -14.17 -8.60
C ASP A 262 -0.27 -13.44 -7.27
N ALA A 263 0.46 -12.35 -7.03
CA ALA A 263 0.36 -11.52 -5.83
C ALA A 263 -0.66 -10.40 -5.98
N ILE A 264 -0.74 -9.77 -7.16
CA ILE A 264 -1.65 -8.67 -7.46
C ILE A 264 -3.08 -9.21 -7.53
N THR A 265 -3.94 -8.67 -6.68
CA THR A 265 -5.36 -9.08 -6.57
C THR A 265 -6.31 -7.93 -6.88
N SER A 266 -5.85 -6.70 -6.75
CA SER A 266 -6.58 -5.49 -7.10
C SER A 266 -5.74 -4.64 -8.04
N MET A 267 -6.35 -4.19 -9.13
CA MET A 267 -5.68 -3.39 -10.14
C MET A 267 -6.54 -2.21 -10.59
N SER A 268 -5.92 -1.05 -10.72
CA SER A 268 -6.45 0.13 -11.39
C SER A 268 -5.51 0.49 -12.53
N VAL A 269 -6.06 0.70 -13.72
CA VAL A 269 -5.28 1.08 -14.91
C VAL A 269 -5.86 2.36 -15.48
N TRP A 270 -5.02 3.39 -15.60
CA TRP A 270 -5.31 4.60 -16.36
C TRP A 270 -4.49 4.58 -17.64
N LEU A 271 -5.14 4.69 -18.80
CA LEU A 271 -4.47 4.76 -20.10
C LEU A 271 -4.80 6.08 -20.79
N GLU A 272 -3.78 6.75 -21.30
CA GLU A 272 -3.92 7.91 -22.18
C GLU A 272 -3.38 7.57 -23.58
N GLY A 273 -4.00 8.14 -24.63
CA GLY A 273 -3.54 7.98 -26.01
C GLY A 273 -4.42 7.09 -26.91
N GLU A 274 -4.16 7.16 -28.20
CA GLU A 274 -4.98 6.53 -29.25
C GLU A 274 -4.87 5.00 -29.29
N ASP A 275 -3.73 4.43 -28.83
CA ASP A 275 -3.46 2.99 -28.85
C ASP A 275 -4.04 2.21 -27.66
N ALA A 276 -4.74 2.89 -26.75
CA ALA A 276 -5.27 2.30 -25.53
C ALA A 276 -6.19 1.08 -25.78
N GLN A 277 -6.94 1.07 -26.89
CA GLN A 277 -7.79 -0.08 -27.23
C GLN A 277 -6.98 -1.34 -27.55
N HIS A 278 -5.94 -1.22 -28.37
CA HIS A 278 -5.07 -2.34 -28.72
C HIS A 278 -4.35 -2.90 -27.48
N PHE A 279 -3.94 -2.01 -26.58
CA PHE A 279 -3.37 -2.37 -25.29
C PHE A 279 -4.37 -3.15 -24.43
N LEU A 280 -5.62 -2.68 -24.31
CA LEU A 280 -6.68 -3.38 -23.57
C LEU A 280 -7.03 -4.75 -24.15
N ASP A 281 -7.03 -4.90 -25.48
CA ASP A 281 -7.29 -6.18 -26.14
C ASP A 281 -6.18 -7.21 -25.82
N SER A 282 -4.93 -6.75 -25.71
CA SER A 282 -3.80 -7.58 -25.27
C SER A 282 -3.92 -7.96 -23.80
N ILE A 283 -4.25 -6.99 -22.93
CA ILE A 283 -4.55 -7.23 -21.51
C ILE A 283 -5.67 -8.25 -21.33
N ALA A 284 -6.73 -8.17 -22.13
CA ALA A 284 -7.86 -9.10 -22.05
C ALA A 284 -7.44 -10.57 -22.21
N LYS A 285 -6.51 -10.85 -23.14
CA LYS A 285 -5.97 -12.20 -23.35
C LYS A 285 -5.12 -12.66 -22.16
N ALA A 286 -4.36 -11.76 -21.54
CA ALA A 286 -3.56 -12.07 -20.36
C ALA A 286 -4.44 -12.29 -19.12
N MET A 287 -5.46 -11.46 -18.92
CA MET A 287 -6.44 -11.58 -17.83
C MET A 287 -7.18 -12.92 -17.82
N ALA A 288 -7.46 -13.49 -19.01
CA ALA A 288 -8.07 -14.81 -19.10
C ALA A 288 -7.23 -15.92 -18.41
N ARG A 289 -5.90 -15.75 -18.39
CA ARG A 289 -4.94 -16.66 -17.75
C ARG A 289 -4.72 -16.33 -16.27
N ASN A 290 -4.81 -15.06 -15.90
CA ASN A 290 -4.69 -14.63 -14.51
C ASN A 290 -5.88 -15.12 -13.67
N LYS A 291 -5.61 -15.73 -12.51
CA LYS A 291 -6.64 -16.28 -11.61
C LYS A 291 -6.83 -15.49 -10.31
N PHE A 292 -6.03 -14.44 -10.10
CA PHE A 292 -5.84 -13.80 -8.80
C PHE A 292 -6.37 -12.37 -8.74
N ILE A 293 -6.45 -11.67 -9.87
CA ILE A 293 -7.08 -10.35 -9.96
C ILE A 293 -8.59 -10.51 -9.82
N VAL A 294 -9.11 -10.05 -8.69
CA VAL A 294 -10.53 -10.10 -8.30
C VAL A 294 -11.20 -8.72 -8.27
N SER A 295 -10.40 -7.66 -8.37
CA SER A 295 -10.86 -6.28 -8.54
C SER A 295 -10.07 -5.61 -9.66
N PHE A 296 -10.79 -5.01 -10.60
CA PHE A 296 -10.20 -4.31 -11.73
C PHE A 296 -10.98 -3.03 -11.99
N ILE A 297 -10.28 -1.91 -12.03
CA ILE A 297 -10.80 -0.60 -12.39
C ILE A 297 -10.02 -0.14 -13.62
N SER A 298 -10.72 0.34 -14.63
CA SER A 298 -10.09 0.99 -15.78
C SER A 298 -10.63 2.40 -15.89
N ARG A 299 -9.71 3.34 -16.02
CA ARG A 299 -9.96 4.76 -16.27
C ARG A 299 -9.40 5.06 -17.65
N VAL A 300 -10.29 5.13 -18.62
CA VAL A 300 -9.93 5.41 -20.01
C VAL A 300 -10.80 6.55 -20.52
N ASP A 301 -10.35 7.22 -21.58
CA ASP A 301 -11.17 8.17 -22.31
C ASP A 301 -12.53 7.52 -22.64
N CYS A 302 -13.61 8.31 -22.57
CA CYS A 302 -14.98 7.89 -22.85
C CYS A 302 -15.18 7.18 -24.21
N ARG A 303 -14.23 7.33 -25.14
CA ARG A 303 -14.24 6.67 -26.46
C ARG A 303 -13.72 5.23 -26.43
N ILE A 304 -13.04 4.82 -25.36
CA ILE A 304 -12.41 3.51 -25.22
C ILE A 304 -13.32 2.60 -24.40
N TYR A 305 -13.56 1.40 -24.90
CA TYR A 305 -14.39 0.41 -24.22
C TYR A 305 -13.49 -0.63 -23.56
N VAL A 306 -13.70 -0.84 -22.26
CA VAL A 306 -13.07 -1.96 -21.55
C VAL A 306 -13.61 -3.27 -22.11
N PRO A 307 -12.77 -4.16 -22.68
CA PRO A 307 -13.23 -5.43 -23.22
C PRO A 307 -14.00 -6.23 -22.18
N TYR A 308 -15.20 -6.70 -22.53
CA TYR A 308 -16.05 -7.46 -21.63
C TYR A 308 -15.36 -8.73 -21.08
N SER A 309 -14.45 -9.32 -21.83
CA SER A 309 -13.62 -10.45 -21.42
C SER A 309 -12.72 -10.16 -20.21
N ILE A 310 -12.30 -8.91 -19.98
CA ILE A 310 -11.61 -8.51 -18.74
C ILE A 310 -12.58 -8.65 -17.57
N LEU A 311 -13.79 -8.08 -17.70
CA LEU A 311 -14.82 -8.13 -16.66
C LEU A 311 -15.26 -9.57 -16.36
N GLU A 312 -15.38 -10.43 -17.39
CA GLU A 312 -15.66 -11.85 -17.20
C GLU A 312 -14.54 -12.57 -16.44
N SER A 313 -13.28 -12.27 -16.75
CA SER A 313 -12.12 -12.85 -16.06
C SER A 313 -12.11 -12.46 -14.58
N VAL A 314 -12.36 -11.18 -14.28
CA VAL A 314 -12.46 -10.66 -12.91
C VAL A 314 -13.64 -11.29 -12.16
N ARG A 315 -14.81 -11.36 -12.80
CA ARG A 315 -16.00 -12.02 -12.24
C ARG A 315 -15.74 -13.49 -11.96
N ARG A 316 -15.12 -14.23 -12.88
CA ARG A 316 -14.72 -15.63 -12.69
C ARG A 316 -13.83 -15.78 -11.46
N ASN A 317 -12.78 -14.95 -11.37
CA ASN A 317 -11.83 -15.00 -10.26
C ASN A 317 -12.52 -14.68 -8.92
N LYS A 318 -13.38 -13.64 -8.88
CA LYS A 318 -14.16 -13.28 -7.68
C LYS A 318 -15.16 -14.37 -7.30
N CYS A 319 -15.82 -15.03 -8.26
CA CYS A 319 -16.67 -16.18 -7.98
C CYS A 319 -15.88 -17.36 -7.38
N SER A 320 -14.66 -17.62 -7.86
CA SER A 320 -13.78 -18.64 -7.27
C SER A 320 -13.36 -18.27 -5.85
N LEU A 321 -13.00 -17.00 -5.61
CA LEU A 321 -12.68 -16.49 -4.27
C LEU A 321 -13.88 -16.64 -3.31
N ASN A 322 -15.07 -16.22 -3.73
CA ASN A 322 -16.28 -16.38 -2.91
C ASN A 322 -16.56 -17.87 -2.62
N ARG A 323 -16.35 -18.75 -3.60
CA ARG A 323 -16.50 -20.19 -3.39
C ARG A 323 -15.46 -20.77 -2.44
N ALA A 324 -14.24 -20.24 -2.42
CA ALA A 324 -13.22 -20.61 -1.43
C ALA A 324 -13.65 -20.23 -0.01
N VAL A 325 -14.34 -19.10 0.16
CA VAL A 325 -14.85 -18.62 1.45
C VAL A 325 -16.11 -19.38 1.89
N GLU A 326 -16.98 -19.73 0.94
CA GLU A 326 -18.12 -20.60 1.20
C GLU A 326 -17.61 -21.97 1.70
N ARG A 327 -17.92 -22.33 2.95
CA ARG A 327 -17.48 -23.58 3.61
C ARG A 327 -18.09 -24.87 3.02
N ARG A 328 -18.44 -24.88 1.74
CA ARG A 328 -18.91 -26.07 1.03
C ARG A 328 -17.74 -27.01 0.87
N VAL A 329 -17.82 -28.14 1.56
CA VAL A 329 -16.82 -29.21 1.50
C VAL A 329 -17.08 -30.07 0.26
N ASP A 330 -16.98 -29.45 -0.91
CA ASP A 330 -16.94 -30.14 -2.20
C ASP A 330 -15.58 -29.92 -2.87
N ARG A 331 -15.26 -30.74 -3.87
CA ARG A 331 -13.96 -30.68 -4.54
C ARG A 331 -13.66 -29.31 -5.15
N ARG A 332 -14.67 -28.65 -5.75
CA ARG A 332 -14.48 -27.36 -6.42
C ARG A 332 -14.22 -26.25 -5.41
N GLY A 333 -14.91 -26.25 -4.27
CA GLY A 333 -14.66 -25.34 -3.16
C GLY A 333 -13.29 -25.54 -2.57
N ALA A 334 -12.88 -26.80 -2.40
CA ALA A 334 -11.55 -27.15 -1.93
C ALA A 334 -10.44 -26.70 -2.91
N GLU A 335 -10.61 -26.91 -4.21
CA GLU A 335 -9.68 -26.43 -5.26
C GLU A 335 -9.58 -24.89 -5.26
N CYS A 336 -10.71 -24.19 -5.10
CA CYS A 336 -10.71 -22.74 -4.97
C CYS A 336 -10.02 -22.28 -3.69
N PHE A 337 -10.22 -22.99 -2.57
CA PHE A 337 -9.55 -22.68 -1.31
C PHE A 337 -8.03 -22.86 -1.43
N GLU A 338 -7.55 -23.97 -1.99
CA GLU A 338 -6.12 -24.18 -2.24
C GLU A 338 -5.51 -23.10 -3.14
N LEU A 339 -6.30 -22.56 -4.08
CA LEU A 339 -5.85 -21.49 -4.96
C LEU A 339 -5.60 -20.17 -4.22
N PHE A 340 -6.40 -19.84 -3.20
CA PHE A 340 -6.36 -18.55 -2.51
C PHE A 340 -5.78 -18.60 -1.09
N VAL A 341 -5.59 -19.79 -0.50
CA VAL A 341 -5.02 -19.91 0.85
C VAL A 341 -3.63 -19.26 0.92
N GLY A 342 -3.41 -18.47 1.97
CA GLY A 342 -2.19 -17.69 2.15
C GLY A 342 -2.12 -16.38 1.36
N ARG A 343 -3.12 -16.06 0.52
CA ARG A 343 -3.21 -14.78 -0.19
C ARG A 343 -3.97 -13.73 0.64
N PRO A 344 -3.54 -12.45 0.66
CA PRO A 344 -4.23 -11.41 1.43
C PRO A 344 -5.71 -11.21 1.05
N CYS A 345 -6.07 -11.36 -0.23
CA CYS A 345 -7.46 -11.23 -0.67
C CYS A 345 -8.41 -12.26 -0.03
N MET A 346 -7.92 -13.45 0.33
CA MET A 346 -8.71 -14.46 1.04
C MET A 346 -9.13 -13.97 2.43
N MET A 347 -8.19 -13.35 3.14
CA MET A 347 -8.42 -12.83 4.49
C MET A 347 -9.46 -11.72 4.48
N SER A 348 -9.26 -10.72 3.61
CA SER A 348 -10.21 -9.62 3.45
C SER A 348 -11.60 -10.11 3.06
N GLN A 349 -11.70 -11.10 2.16
CA GLN A 349 -13.00 -11.63 1.74
C GLN A 349 -13.71 -12.42 2.86
N VAL A 350 -12.99 -13.22 3.65
CA VAL A 350 -13.57 -13.95 4.79
C VAL A 350 -14.06 -12.97 5.86
N SER A 351 -13.26 -11.94 6.15
CA SER A 351 -13.57 -10.84 7.08
C SER A 351 -14.84 -10.11 6.63
N GLU A 352 -14.90 -9.69 5.36
CA GLU A 352 -16.05 -8.99 4.76
C GLU A 352 -17.33 -9.84 4.76
N VAL A 353 -17.27 -11.08 4.24
CA VAL A 353 -18.47 -11.94 4.07
C VAL A 353 -19.03 -12.39 5.41
N ALA A 354 -18.18 -12.65 6.39
CA ALA A 354 -18.61 -13.12 7.70
C ALA A 354 -18.88 -11.98 8.71
N GLY A 355 -18.49 -10.73 8.40
CA GLY A 355 -18.57 -9.60 9.32
C GLY A 355 -17.75 -9.83 10.59
N ILE A 356 -16.53 -10.37 10.46
CA ILE A 356 -15.63 -10.72 11.58
C ILE A 356 -14.32 -9.95 11.48
N THR A 357 -13.52 -9.97 12.53
CA THR A 357 -12.18 -9.37 12.53
C THR A 357 -11.19 -10.17 11.69
N ASP A 358 -10.09 -9.55 11.27
CA ASP A 358 -9.04 -10.21 10.48
C ASP A 358 -8.38 -11.39 11.24
N GLU A 359 -8.26 -11.29 12.56
CA GLU A 359 -7.72 -12.38 13.38
C GLU A 359 -8.69 -13.57 13.45
N GLU A 360 -10.00 -13.32 13.58
CA GLU A 360 -11.01 -14.37 13.51
C GLU A 360 -11.08 -14.99 12.11
N ALA A 361 -10.94 -14.18 11.06
CA ALA A 361 -10.83 -14.66 9.68
C ALA A 361 -9.62 -15.59 9.54
N ARG A 362 -8.48 -15.25 10.14
CA ARG A 362 -7.26 -16.08 10.15
C ARG A 362 -7.52 -17.45 10.77
N LEU A 363 -8.14 -17.46 11.94
CA LEU A 363 -8.50 -18.71 12.64
C LEU A 363 -9.47 -19.56 11.82
N LYS A 364 -10.45 -18.93 11.14
CA LYS A 364 -11.38 -19.65 10.25
C LYS A 364 -10.69 -20.25 9.03
N VAL A 365 -9.72 -19.55 8.43
CA VAL A 365 -8.91 -20.06 7.31
C VAL A 365 -8.06 -21.24 7.76
N VAL A 366 -7.37 -21.14 8.90
CA VAL A 366 -6.56 -22.24 9.45
C VAL A 366 -7.43 -23.47 9.76
N ALA A 367 -8.61 -23.27 10.34
CA ALA A 367 -9.54 -24.37 10.60
C ALA A 367 -10.07 -25.02 9.31
N ALA A 368 -10.33 -24.23 8.27
CA ALA A 368 -10.74 -24.74 6.96
C ALA A 368 -9.61 -25.54 6.30
N GLU A 369 -8.36 -25.06 6.36
CA GLU A 369 -7.19 -25.77 5.85
C GLU A 369 -7.01 -27.14 6.54
N HIS A 370 -7.18 -27.20 7.86
CA HIS A 370 -7.15 -28.46 8.61
C HIS A 370 -8.26 -29.42 8.14
N LEU A 371 -9.48 -28.92 8.00
CA LEU A 371 -10.62 -29.73 7.53
C LEU A 371 -10.40 -30.29 6.11
N LEU A 372 -9.81 -29.50 5.22
CA LEU A 372 -9.48 -29.96 3.86
C LEU A 372 -8.44 -31.08 3.87
N ARG A 373 -7.41 -30.96 4.71
CA ARG A 373 -6.39 -32.01 4.87
C ARG A 373 -6.97 -33.30 5.42
N GLU A 374 -7.82 -33.21 6.43
CA GLU A 374 -8.52 -34.37 7.01
C GLU A 374 -9.38 -35.08 5.97
N LYS A 375 -10.02 -34.32 5.06
CA LYS A 375 -10.93 -34.86 4.04
C LYS A 375 -10.29 -35.04 2.66
N TYR A 376 -8.97 -34.91 2.54
CA TYR A 376 -8.27 -34.89 1.26
C TYR A 376 -8.63 -36.10 0.37
N PHE A 377 -8.55 -37.32 0.89
CA PHE A 377 -8.81 -38.54 0.11
C PHE A 377 -10.27 -38.68 -0.34
N VAL A 378 -11.20 -38.13 0.44
CA VAL A 378 -12.63 -38.11 0.09
C VAL A 378 -12.89 -37.03 -0.96
N LEU A 379 -12.33 -35.84 -0.79
CA LEU A 379 -12.45 -34.71 -1.72
C LEU A 379 -11.83 -35.02 -3.09
N THR A 380 -10.71 -35.74 -3.11
CA THR A 380 -10.05 -36.21 -4.34
C THR A 380 -10.74 -37.43 -4.95
N GLY A 381 -11.68 -38.07 -4.25
CA GLY A 381 -12.39 -39.26 -4.71
C GLY A 381 -11.55 -40.54 -4.74
N ILE A 382 -10.33 -40.52 -4.19
CA ILE A 382 -9.51 -41.74 -4.00
C ILE A 382 -10.24 -42.71 -3.07
N VAL A 383 -10.92 -42.16 -2.06
CA VAL A 383 -11.62 -42.92 -1.02
C VAL A 383 -13.07 -42.46 -0.97
N ARG A 384 -14.01 -43.41 -0.90
CA ARG A 384 -15.44 -43.08 -0.76
C ARG A 384 -15.78 -42.57 0.65
N SER A 385 -15.18 -43.16 1.68
CA SER A 385 -15.41 -42.80 3.09
C SER A 385 -14.14 -42.93 3.94
N SER A 386 -13.51 -44.10 3.95
CA SER A 386 -12.31 -44.38 4.76
C SER A 386 -11.39 -45.38 4.06
N VAL A 387 -10.09 -45.28 4.34
CA VAL A 387 -9.10 -46.28 3.94
C VAL A 387 -9.25 -47.49 4.86
N VAL A 388 -9.37 -48.69 4.29
CA VAL A 388 -9.46 -49.95 5.03
C VAL A 388 -8.53 -50.94 4.36
N CYS A 389 -7.70 -51.62 5.14
CA CYS A 389 -6.80 -52.65 4.65
C CYS A 389 -7.40 -54.05 4.83
N TRP A 390 -6.92 -54.97 4.00
CA TRP A 390 -7.18 -56.40 4.23
C TRP A 390 -6.42 -56.87 5.48
N PRO A 391 -6.97 -57.79 6.28
CA PRO A 391 -6.35 -58.21 7.54
C PRO A 391 -4.90 -58.68 7.36
N ALA A 392 -3.98 -58.10 8.14
CA ALA A 392 -2.58 -58.52 8.21
C ALA A 392 -2.02 -58.42 9.64
N VAL A 393 -0.83 -58.98 9.86
CA VAL A 393 -0.18 -59.07 11.19
C VAL A 393 0.62 -57.79 11.54
N ALA A 394 1.05 -57.02 10.54
CA ALA A 394 1.83 -55.80 10.74
C ALA A 394 0.93 -54.55 10.81
N THR A 395 1.44 -53.43 11.32
CA THR A 395 0.75 -52.14 11.27
C THR A 395 0.49 -51.74 9.80
N GLN A 396 -0.77 -51.49 9.47
CA GLN A 396 -1.21 -51.13 8.12
C GLN A 396 -1.58 -49.65 8.03
N ILE A 397 -1.76 -49.15 6.81
CA ILE A 397 -1.99 -47.71 6.57
C ILE A 397 -3.35 -47.24 7.11
N ASP A 398 -4.34 -48.12 7.20
CA ASP A 398 -5.64 -47.81 7.82
C ASP A 398 -5.58 -47.66 9.35
N ALA A 399 -4.48 -48.08 9.99
CA ALA A 399 -4.22 -47.84 11.41
C ALA A 399 -3.60 -46.46 11.70
N LEU A 400 -3.30 -45.65 10.66
CA LEU A 400 -2.81 -44.29 10.85
C LEU A 400 -3.89 -43.39 11.47
N ASN A 401 -3.49 -42.57 12.45
CA ASN A 401 -4.37 -41.59 13.06
C ASN A 401 -4.55 -40.34 12.16
N SER A 402 -5.44 -39.42 12.56
CA SER A 402 -5.73 -38.19 11.81
C SER A 402 -4.48 -37.34 11.57
N ASP A 403 -3.59 -37.22 12.55
CA ASP A 403 -2.36 -36.43 12.43
C ASP A 403 -1.42 -36.99 11.36
N CYS A 404 -1.26 -38.31 11.29
CA CYS A 404 -0.49 -38.98 10.25
C CYS A 404 -1.08 -38.74 8.86
N TRP A 405 -2.41 -38.84 8.71
CA TRP A 405 -3.08 -38.56 7.44
C TRP A 405 -2.92 -37.11 7.01
N GLN A 406 -3.04 -36.16 7.93
CA GLN A 406 -2.79 -34.75 7.65
C GLN A 406 -1.34 -34.49 7.26
N ALA A 407 -0.38 -35.16 7.91
CA ALA A 407 1.03 -35.06 7.55
C ALA A 407 1.28 -35.53 6.12
N ILE A 408 0.63 -36.60 5.67
CA ILE A 408 0.68 -37.06 4.28
C ILE A 408 0.03 -36.02 3.34
N ALA A 409 -1.19 -35.58 3.67
CA ALA A 409 -1.95 -34.64 2.84
C ALA A 409 -1.26 -33.28 2.65
N ARG A 410 -0.37 -32.87 3.58
CA ARG A 410 0.44 -31.64 3.43
C ARG A 410 1.36 -31.63 2.21
N TYR A 411 1.71 -32.80 1.68
CA TYR A 411 2.58 -32.93 0.50
C TYR A 411 1.80 -33.09 -0.81
N LEU A 412 0.47 -33.04 -0.75
CA LEU A 412 -0.42 -33.28 -1.89
C LEU A 412 -1.25 -32.04 -2.20
N ARG A 413 -1.57 -31.84 -3.47
CA ARG A 413 -2.54 -30.85 -3.96
C ARG A 413 -3.73 -31.57 -4.57
N LEU A 414 -4.93 -30.99 -4.48
CA LEU A 414 -6.13 -31.60 -5.07
C LEU A 414 -5.96 -31.85 -6.59
N ASN A 415 -5.18 -30.99 -7.25
CA ASN A 415 -4.90 -31.10 -8.68
C ASN A 415 -3.86 -32.19 -9.04
N ASP A 416 -3.22 -32.84 -8.07
CA ASP A 416 -2.31 -33.96 -8.32
C ASP A 416 -3.10 -35.24 -8.70
N VAL A 417 -4.38 -35.29 -8.37
CA VAL A 417 -5.27 -36.42 -8.66
C VAL A 417 -6.15 -36.08 -9.87
N CYS A 418 -5.74 -36.59 -11.02
CA CYS A 418 -6.55 -36.56 -12.24
C CYS A 418 -7.63 -37.63 -12.20
N PHE A 419 -8.87 -37.26 -12.48
CA PHE A 419 -9.90 -38.23 -12.86
C PHE A 419 -9.76 -38.53 -14.35
N GLN A 420 -9.66 -39.83 -14.69
CA GLN A 420 -9.86 -40.31 -16.05
C GLN A 420 -11.34 -40.46 -16.36
#